data_AF-A0AAV6T2K5-F1
#
_entry.id   AF-A0AAV6T2K5-F1
#
_cell.length_a   1.000
_cell.length_b   1.000
_cell.length_c   1.000
_cell.angle_alpha   90.00
_cell.angle_beta   90.00
_cell.angle_gamma   90.00
#
_symmetry.space_group_name_H-M   'P 1'
#
loop_
_entity.id
_entity.type
_entity.pdbx_description
1 polymer ?
#
loop_
_entity_poly.entity_id
_entity_poly.type
_entity_poly.pdbx_seq_one_letter_code
_entity_poly.pdbx_strand_id
1 'polypeptide(L)'
;MSSRIISHIKTSRSLHIMCQIPVFCWISATVLEHMLTTEQRGELPKTLTDLYSHFLLVQTKRKKNKYDKGSETSPQELMEADRDFLLKLGKLAFEHLQKGDIMFYQEDLEQCGLDVTEASVYSGVCTEIFRGESVIFQKTVYCFVHLSVQEFLAAVYMFHCFTNRKTEVVQDFFRKEDGDDDGGGYTSLDVFLKGAMEKSLQSENGHLDLFVRFLHGLCLESNQRLLGGLLGQTQNSPEIIQRVIENLKEMNTDNISPDRSINIFHCLTEINDQSVHQKIKEFMKSKDRGQKLSEIHCSALAYMLQMSEEVLDELDLNKYNTTVQGKRRLIPAVRNCRKARLRDCSLSEISCSSLVSALKSNSSHLRELDLSWNYYLQNSGVKVLCSGLESPHCRLKTLKLRGCSLSEISCSSLVSLLMSNSSHLRELDLSKNKDVRDSGVKLLCSGLESPHCGLETLKLRGCSLSKISCSSLVSVLRSNSSHLRKLDLSDNKNLQDSGVFLLCSGLESPHCRLETLKLRGCSLSEISCSYLVSSLKSNPSHLRELDLSGNYLQDSGVKLLSDLVKSPDYRLDTLKTQTTDDTLKMQSPDDSLGRE
;
A
#
# COMPACT_ATOMS: atom_id res chain seq x y z
N MET A 1 10.26 13.30 -35.16
CA MET A 1 10.85 12.22 -34.35
C MET A 1 10.18 12.10 -32.98
N SER A 2 10.13 13.18 -32.19
CA SER A 2 9.60 13.17 -30.82
C SER A 2 8.14 12.69 -30.69
N SER A 3 7.26 13.04 -31.63
CA SER A 3 5.86 12.56 -31.64
C SER A 3 5.75 11.03 -31.76
N ARG A 4 6.62 10.40 -32.57
CA ARG A 4 6.67 8.93 -32.72
C ARG A 4 7.18 8.25 -31.45
N ILE A 5 8.21 8.81 -30.81
CA ILE A 5 8.76 8.32 -29.54
C ILE A 5 7.68 8.37 -28.44
N ILE A 6 7.02 9.52 -28.28
CA ILE A 6 5.94 9.70 -27.29
C ILE A 6 4.77 8.74 -27.58
N SER A 7 4.38 8.61 -28.85
CA SER A 7 3.33 7.68 -29.25
C SER A 7 3.67 6.23 -28.88
N HIS A 8 4.91 5.80 -29.13
CA HIS A 8 5.37 4.45 -28.78
C HIS A 8 5.38 4.22 -27.27
N ILE A 9 5.96 5.14 -26.50
CA ILE A 9 6.01 5.06 -25.03
C ILE A 9 4.59 4.94 -24.45
N LYS A 10 3.62 5.70 -24.98
CA LYS A 10 2.22 5.63 -24.54
C LYS A 10 1.53 4.31 -24.85
N THR A 11 2.04 3.49 -25.78
CA THR A 11 1.47 2.15 -26.01
C THR A 11 1.79 1.16 -24.89
N SER A 12 2.91 1.35 -24.18
CA SER A 12 3.29 0.55 -23.02
C SER A 12 3.11 1.36 -21.74
N ARG A 13 2.06 1.03 -20.97
CA ARG A 13 1.75 1.76 -19.73
C ARG A 13 2.93 1.73 -18.74
N SER A 14 3.63 0.60 -18.65
CA SER A 14 4.84 0.46 -17.83
C SER A 14 5.93 1.46 -18.24
N LEU A 15 6.27 1.55 -19.53
CA LEU A 15 7.26 2.51 -20.05
C LEU A 15 6.83 3.96 -19.81
N HIS A 16 5.56 4.26 -20.06
CA HIS A 16 5.00 5.60 -19.86
C HIS A 16 5.10 6.07 -18.40
N ILE A 17 4.78 5.21 -17.44
CA ILE A 17 4.86 5.55 -16.02
C ILE A 17 6.28 5.88 -15.60
N MET A 18 7.27 5.09 -16.03
CA MET A 18 8.66 5.34 -15.63
C MET A 18 9.20 6.64 -16.19
N CYS A 19 8.69 7.10 -17.34
CA CYS A 19 9.02 8.41 -17.90
C CYS A 19 8.56 9.59 -17.01
N GLN A 20 7.83 9.36 -15.91
CA GLN A 20 7.64 10.38 -14.87
C GLN A 20 8.94 10.72 -14.13
N ILE A 21 9.95 9.84 -14.20
CA ILE A 21 11.28 10.04 -13.65
C ILE A 21 12.23 10.46 -14.81
N PRO A 22 12.94 11.60 -14.71
CA PRO A 22 13.75 12.14 -15.80
C PRO A 22 14.79 11.19 -16.40
N VAL A 23 15.43 10.35 -15.60
CA VAL A 23 16.44 9.41 -16.11
C VAL A 23 15.85 8.40 -17.09
N PHE A 24 14.62 7.93 -16.85
CA PHE A 24 13.95 6.99 -17.75
C PHE A 24 13.48 7.68 -19.04
N CYS A 25 13.12 8.96 -18.98
CA CYS A 25 12.91 9.77 -20.19
C CYS A 25 14.18 9.79 -21.05
N TRP A 26 15.33 10.06 -20.43
CA TRP A 26 16.61 10.14 -21.11
C TRP A 26 17.06 8.78 -21.70
N ILE A 27 16.94 7.67 -20.95
CA ILE A 27 17.20 6.31 -21.45
C ILE A 27 16.28 5.99 -22.63
N SER A 28 14.97 6.22 -22.48
CA SER A 28 13.97 5.94 -23.52
C SER A 28 14.23 6.75 -24.79
N ALA A 29 14.53 8.04 -24.65
CA ALA A 29 14.86 8.90 -25.77
C ALA A 29 16.13 8.43 -26.49
N THR A 30 17.19 8.14 -25.74
CA THR A 30 18.48 7.67 -26.29
C THR A 30 18.32 6.40 -27.13
N VAL A 31 17.59 5.42 -26.60
CA VAL A 31 17.35 4.15 -27.29
C VAL A 31 16.46 4.33 -28.51
N LEU A 32 15.30 4.96 -28.33
CA LEU A 32 14.31 5.07 -29.40
C LEU A 32 14.80 5.99 -30.53
N GLU A 33 15.58 7.03 -30.24
CA GLU A 33 16.23 7.85 -31.25
C GLU A 33 17.23 7.03 -32.08
N HIS A 34 18.10 6.24 -31.44
CA HIS A 34 19.04 5.38 -32.16
C HIS A 34 18.34 4.37 -33.07
N MET A 35 17.30 3.71 -32.56
CA MET A 35 16.58 2.69 -33.32
C MET A 35 15.74 3.27 -34.47
N LEU A 36 15.22 4.50 -34.33
CA LEU A 36 14.44 5.15 -35.37
C LEU A 36 15.30 5.84 -36.44
N THR A 37 16.57 6.14 -36.15
CA THR A 37 17.49 6.81 -37.07
C THR A 37 18.41 5.85 -37.82
N THR A 38 18.72 4.69 -37.23
CA THR A 38 19.52 3.65 -37.90
C THR A 38 18.62 2.73 -38.71
N GLU A 39 19.14 2.10 -39.78
CA GLU A 39 18.41 1.12 -40.61
C GLU A 39 18.07 -0.19 -39.85
N GLN A 40 18.20 -0.24 -38.53
CA GLN A 40 17.76 -1.36 -37.70
C GLN A 40 16.23 -1.46 -37.74
N ARG A 41 15.70 -2.21 -38.71
CA ARG A 41 14.27 -2.59 -38.86
C ARG A 41 13.79 -3.56 -37.76
N GLY A 42 14.29 -3.45 -36.54
CA GLY A 42 13.84 -4.26 -35.40
C GLY A 42 12.54 -3.73 -34.79
N GLU A 43 11.85 -4.57 -34.01
CA GLU A 43 10.75 -4.09 -33.18
C GLU A 43 11.26 -3.14 -32.09
N LEU A 44 10.51 -2.08 -31.80
CA LEU A 44 10.86 -1.15 -30.72
C LEU A 44 10.68 -1.83 -29.35
N PRO A 45 11.48 -1.47 -28.33
CA PRO A 45 11.41 -2.06 -26.99
C PRO A 45 10.01 -1.97 -26.39
N LYS A 46 9.50 -3.08 -25.86
CA LYS A 46 8.17 -3.18 -25.22
C LYS A 46 8.27 -3.35 -23.70
N THR A 47 9.35 -3.98 -23.24
CA THR A 47 9.64 -4.26 -21.83
C THR A 47 10.77 -3.37 -21.30
N LEU A 48 10.99 -3.37 -19.98
CA LEU A 48 12.15 -2.68 -19.41
C LEU A 48 13.45 -3.34 -19.82
N THR A 49 13.47 -4.66 -19.80
CA THR A 49 14.67 -5.42 -20.10
C THR A 49 15.10 -5.18 -21.54
N ASP A 50 14.16 -5.17 -22.49
CA ASP A 50 14.47 -4.81 -23.89
C ASP A 50 15.06 -3.40 -23.98
N LEU A 51 14.48 -2.43 -23.26
CA LEU A 51 14.93 -1.05 -23.28
C LEU A 51 16.37 -0.94 -22.76
N TYR A 52 16.68 -1.60 -21.64
CA TYR A 52 18.01 -1.56 -21.03
C TYR A 52 19.05 -2.36 -21.83
N SER A 53 18.66 -3.49 -22.43
CA SER A 53 19.52 -4.24 -23.36
C SER A 53 19.92 -3.40 -24.56
N HIS A 54 18.96 -2.69 -25.17
CA HIS A 54 19.24 -1.76 -26.25
C HIS A 54 20.05 -0.56 -25.78
N PHE A 55 19.79 -0.03 -24.59
CA PHE A 55 20.56 1.06 -24.00
C PHE A 55 22.03 0.66 -23.87
N LEU A 56 22.34 -0.50 -23.29
CA LEU A 56 23.70 -1.01 -23.18
C LEU A 56 24.37 -1.15 -24.55
N LEU A 57 23.66 -1.72 -25.53
CA LEU A 57 24.15 -1.85 -26.91
C LEU A 57 24.48 -0.49 -27.56
N VAL A 58 23.60 0.51 -27.39
CA VAL A 58 23.79 1.86 -27.92
C VAL A 58 25.05 2.49 -27.31
N GLN A 59 25.24 2.34 -26.01
CA GLN A 59 26.40 2.88 -25.31
C GLN A 59 27.71 2.23 -25.79
N THR A 60 27.75 0.91 -25.93
CA THR A 60 28.92 0.21 -26.48
C THR A 60 29.24 0.67 -27.91
N LYS A 61 28.23 0.85 -28.77
CA LYS A 61 28.45 1.37 -30.15
C LYS A 61 28.98 2.82 -30.15
N ARG A 62 28.46 3.68 -29.27
CA ARG A 62 28.92 5.08 -29.16
C ARG A 62 30.38 5.14 -28.72
N LYS A 63 30.81 4.28 -27.79
CA LYS A 63 32.22 4.13 -27.41
C LYS A 63 33.09 3.84 -28.63
N LYS A 64 32.76 2.78 -29.39
CA LYS A 64 33.51 2.38 -30.58
C LYS A 64 33.70 3.53 -31.57
N ASN A 65 32.62 4.27 -31.84
CA ASN A 65 32.67 5.39 -32.78
C ASN A 65 33.52 6.58 -32.28
N LYS A 66 33.67 6.76 -30.97
CA LYS A 66 34.34 7.92 -30.36
C LYS A 66 35.82 7.66 -30.11
N TYR A 67 36.20 6.44 -29.73
CA TYR A 67 37.56 6.11 -29.29
C TYR A 67 38.30 5.14 -30.22
N ASP A 68 37.59 4.35 -31.04
CA ASP A 68 38.22 3.27 -31.82
C ASP A 68 38.44 3.62 -33.30
N LYS A 69 38.23 4.89 -33.72
CA LYS A 69 38.39 5.34 -35.12
C LYS A 69 39.85 5.35 -35.64
N GLY A 70 40.79 4.73 -34.93
CA GLY A 70 42.20 4.67 -35.32
C GLY A 70 43.08 3.71 -34.54
N SER A 71 42.53 2.67 -33.89
CA SER A 71 43.36 1.66 -33.20
C SER A 71 43.82 0.57 -34.18
N GLU A 72 45.04 0.05 -34.00
CA GLU A 72 45.61 -1.08 -34.76
C GLU A 72 45.02 -2.44 -34.32
N THR A 73 44.13 -2.44 -33.33
CA THR A 73 43.56 -3.63 -32.68
C THR A 73 42.44 -4.22 -33.53
N SER A 74 42.31 -5.55 -33.57
CA SER A 74 41.29 -6.18 -34.40
C SER A 74 39.87 -5.93 -33.84
N PRO A 75 38.83 -5.86 -34.70
CA PRO A 75 37.44 -5.68 -34.26
C PRO A 75 36.94 -6.76 -33.26
N GLN A 76 37.55 -7.93 -33.28
CA GLN A 76 37.21 -9.07 -32.43
C GLN A 76 37.81 -8.91 -31.02
N GLU A 77 39.08 -8.49 -30.92
CA GLU A 77 39.73 -8.16 -29.64
C GLU A 77 39.05 -6.98 -28.95
N LEU A 78 38.61 -5.97 -29.70
CA LEU A 78 37.83 -4.84 -29.15
C LEU A 78 36.48 -5.30 -28.56
N MET A 79 35.84 -6.29 -29.19
CA MET A 79 34.57 -6.84 -28.69
C MET A 79 34.76 -7.70 -27.44
N GLU A 80 35.88 -8.42 -27.34
CA GLU A 80 36.26 -9.18 -26.14
C GLU A 80 36.63 -8.26 -24.98
N ALA A 81 37.37 -7.18 -25.24
CA ALA A 81 37.70 -6.16 -24.23
C ALA A 81 36.43 -5.45 -23.70
N ASP A 82 35.52 -5.05 -24.59
CA ASP A 82 34.22 -4.48 -24.19
C ASP A 82 33.42 -5.46 -23.31
N ARG A 83 33.43 -6.75 -23.65
CA ARG A 83 32.74 -7.78 -22.90
C ARG A 83 33.36 -7.94 -21.50
N ASP A 84 34.67 -8.08 -21.40
CA ASP A 84 35.37 -8.24 -20.13
C ASP A 84 35.10 -7.05 -19.19
N PHE A 85 35.21 -5.83 -19.72
CA PHE A 85 34.89 -4.62 -18.98
C PHE A 85 33.45 -4.64 -18.44
N LEU A 86 32.46 -4.93 -19.30
CA LEU A 86 31.05 -4.97 -18.90
C LEU A 86 30.76 -6.05 -17.85
N LEU A 87 31.47 -7.18 -17.88
CA LEU A 87 31.35 -8.23 -16.87
C LEU A 87 31.92 -7.80 -15.52
N LYS A 88 33.11 -7.16 -15.52
CA LYS A 88 33.69 -6.58 -14.30
C LYS A 88 32.78 -5.50 -13.70
N LEU A 89 32.17 -4.69 -14.56
CA LEU A 89 31.18 -3.68 -14.16
C LEU A 89 29.93 -4.29 -13.55
N GLY A 90 29.41 -5.36 -14.17
CA GLY A 90 28.26 -6.09 -13.65
C GLY A 90 28.58 -6.82 -12.34
N LYS A 91 29.81 -7.31 -12.16
CA LYS A 91 30.29 -7.86 -10.89
C LYS A 91 30.24 -6.81 -9.79
N LEU A 92 30.83 -5.63 -10.02
CA LEU A 92 30.77 -4.50 -9.09
C LEU A 92 29.32 -4.13 -8.75
N ALA A 93 28.46 -4.01 -9.77
CA ALA A 93 27.06 -3.69 -9.60
C ALA A 93 26.33 -4.72 -8.71
N PHE A 94 26.60 -6.01 -8.92
CA PHE A 94 26.02 -7.11 -8.15
C PHE A 94 26.50 -7.11 -6.69
N GLU A 95 27.80 -6.98 -6.44
CA GLU A 95 28.36 -6.98 -5.08
C GLU A 95 27.79 -5.83 -4.24
N HIS A 96 27.71 -4.61 -4.81
CA HIS A 96 27.12 -3.47 -4.10
C HIS A 96 25.59 -3.56 -3.99
N LEU A 97 24.91 -4.18 -4.96
CA LEU A 97 23.47 -4.45 -4.85
C LEU A 97 23.17 -5.37 -3.66
N GLN A 98 23.98 -6.42 -3.45
CA GLN A 98 23.83 -7.32 -2.30
C GLN A 98 24.09 -6.63 -0.96
N LYS A 99 25.06 -5.71 -0.92
CA LYS A 99 25.37 -4.92 0.29
C LYS A 99 24.35 -3.82 0.58
N GLY A 100 23.53 -3.44 -0.42
CA GLY A 100 22.64 -2.29 -0.33
C GLY A 100 23.36 -0.94 -0.53
N ASP A 101 24.56 -0.98 -1.12
CA ASP A 101 25.39 0.20 -1.35
C ASP A 101 25.06 0.84 -2.70
N ILE A 102 24.88 2.16 -2.69
CA ILE A 102 24.68 2.99 -3.89
C ILE A 102 26.00 3.64 -4.33
N MET A 103 26.90 3.86 -3.37
CA MET A 103 28.17 4.55 -3.56
C MET A 103 29.33 3.60 -3.27
N PHE A 104 30.43 3.76 -3.99
CA PHE A 104 31.65 2.96 -3.86
C PHE A 104 32.89 3.80 -4.17
N TYR A 105 34.06 3.29 -3.83
CA TYR A 105 35.32 4.00 -3.93
C TYR A 105 36.24 3.38 -4.97
N GLN A 106 37.40 4.00 -5.16
CA GLN A 106 38.42 3.51 -6.08
C GLN A 106 38.88 2.10 -5.72
N GLU A 107 39.02 1.81 -4.43
CA GLU A 107 39.44 0.50 -3.93
C GLU A 107 38.45 -0.60 -4.34
N ASP A 108 37.15 -0.30 -4.41
CA ASP A 108 36.12 -1.24 -4.85
C ASP A 108 36.22 -1.54 -6.36
N LEU A 109 36.58 -0.52 -7.17
CA LEU A 109 36.84 -0.69 -8.61
C LEU A 109 38.05 -1.62 -8.83
N GLU A 110 39.14 -1.36 -8.11
CA GLU A 110 40.38 -2.14 -8.19
C GLU A 110 40.14 -3.59 -7.75
N GLN A 111 39.33 -3.83 -6.72
CA GLN A 111 38.94 -5.16 -6.26
C GLN A 111 38.14 -5.94 -7.33
N CYS A 112 37.38 -5.24 -8.16
CA CYS A 112 36.69 -5.82 -9.31
C CYS A 112 37.56 -5.94 -10.57
N GLY A 113 38.83 -5.52 -10.51
CA GLY A 113 39.77 -5.54 -11.63
C GLY A 113 39.48 -4.47 -12.69
N LEU A 114 38.82 -3.37 -12.31
CA LEU A 114 38.58 -2.19 -13.14
C LEU A 114 39.70 -1.17 -12.91
N ASP A 115 40.44 -0.83 -13.96
CA ASP A 115 41.36 0.30 -13.90
C ASP A 115 40.56 1.61 -13.93
N VAL A 116 40.89 2.54 -13.03
CA VAL A 116 40.31 3.89 -12.98
C VAL A 116 40.48 4.59 -14.33
N THR A 117 41.60 4.40 -15.03
CA THR A 117 41.81 5.02 -16.35
C THR A 117 40.91 4.40 -17.42
N GLU A 118 40.70 3.08 -17.39
CA GLU A 118 39.77 2.37 -18.27
C GLU A 118 38.31 2.78 -17.98
N ALA A 119 37.94 2.91 -16.71
CA ALA A 119 36.64 3.44 -16.27
C ALA A 119 36.47 4.92 -16.67
N SER A 120 37.55 5.70 -16.71
CA SER A 120 37.59 7.11 -17.15
C SER A 120 37.49 7.26 -18.67
N VAL A 121 38.11 6.39 -19.45
CA VAL A 121 37.94 6.34 -20.93
C VAL A 121 36.53 5.86 -21.26
N TYR A 122 36.03 4.88 -20.51
CA TYR A 122 34.62 4.57 -20.51
C TYR A 122 33.80 5.78 -20.10
N SER A 123 34.23 6.67 -19.19
CA SER A 123 33.48 7.85 -18.71
C SER A 123 33.03 8.85 -19.79
N GLY A 124 33.53 8.78 -21.03
CA GLY A 124 32.85 9.47 -22.14
C GLY A 124 31.44 8.93 -22.47
N VAL A 125 31.22 7.66 -22.15
CA VAL A 125 30.00 6.82 -22.29
C VAL A 125 29.48 6.38 -20.89
N CYS A 126 30.33 6.42 -19.88
CA CYS A 126 30.10 6.12 -18.47
C CYS A 126 29.98 7.37 -17.61
N THR A 127 30.00 8.61 -18.12
CA THR A 127 29.39 9.74 -17.37
C THR A 127 27.87 9.62 -17.38
N GLU A 128 27.36 8.83 -18.32
CA GLU A 128 25.98 8.40 -18.47
C GLU A 128 25.68 7.07 -17.72
N ILE A 129 26.71 6.43 -17.12
CA ILE A 129 26.60 5.17 -16.35
C ILE A 129 27.16 5.32 -14.91
N PHE A 130 28.15 6.19 -14.68
CA PHE A 130 28.86 6.49 -13.42
C PHE A 130 28.97 8.01 -13.18
N ARG A 131 28.93 8.43 -11.92
CA ARG A 131 29.34 9.78 -11.48
C ARG A 131 30.43 9.69 -10.43
N GLY A 132 31.52 10.42 -10.64
CA GLY A 132 32.56 10.66 -9.62
C GLY A 132 32.36 12.04 -9.00
N GLU A 133 32.20 12.12 -7.69
CA GLU A 133 32.16 13.38 -6.95
C GLU A 133 33.33 13.49 -5.96
N SER A 134 34.04 14.61 -6.00
CA SER A 134 35.09 14.93 -5.03
C SER A 134 34.46 15.63 -3.83
N VAL A 135 34.29 14.91 -2.73
CA VAL A 135 33.76 15.47 -1.48
C VAL A 135 34.87 16.25 -0.76
N ILE A 136 34.50 17.08 0.23
CA ILE A 136 35.32 18.03 1.02
C ILE A 136 36.65 17.45 1.59
N PHE A 137 36.87 16.13 1.54
CA PHE A 137 38.05 15.41 2.04
C PHE A 137 38.92 14.72 0.97
N GLN A 138 38.87 15.14 -0.29
CA GLN A 138 39.74 14.64 -1.39
C GLN A 138 39.61 13.15 -1.76
N LYS A 139 38.69 12.37 -1.16
CA LYS A 139 38.32 11.03 -1.66
C LYS A 139 37.25 11.14 -2.75
N THR A 140 37.53 10.55 -3.91
CA THR A 140 36.58 10.41 -5.01
C THR A 140 35.59 9.30 -4.68
N VAL A 141 34.29 9.63 -4.74
CA VAL A 141 33.21 8.66 -4.56
C VAL A 141 32.54 8.44 -5.90
N TYR A 142 32.23 7.18 -6.22
CA TYR A 142 31.58 6.75 -7.44
C TYR A 142 30.18 6.21 -7.17
N CYS A 143 29.26 6.39 -8.12
CA CYS A 143 27.95 5.74 -8.12
C CYS A 143 27.46 5.52 -9.53
N PHE A 144 26.52 4.60 -9.72
CA PHE A 144 25.82 4.47 -10.99
C PHE A 144 24.89 5.67 -11.24
N VAL A 145 24.67 6.06 -12.50
CA VAL A 145 23.79 7.21 -12.85
C VAL A 145 22.36 7.01 -12.33
N HIS A 146 21.93 5.76 -12.18
CA HIS A 146 20.71 5.42 -11.47
C HIS A 146 20.77 3.96 -10.98
N LEU A 147 20.09 3.67 -9.86
CA LEU A 147 20.01 2.33 -9.27
C LEU A 147 19.51 1.26 -10.26
N SER A 148 18.58 1.61 -11.15
CA SER A 148 18.10 0.69 -12.19
C SER A 148 19.19 0.24 -13.18
N VAL A 149 20.22 1.07 -13.42
CA VAL A 149 21.36 0.69 -14.25
C VAL A 149 22.25 -0.30 -13.50
N GLN A 150 22.47 -0.07 -12.20
CA GLN A 150 23.17 -1.01 -11.31
C GLN A 150 22.44 -2.36 -11.28
N GLU A 151 21.13 -2.37 -11.04
CA GLU A 151 20.32 -3.59 -11.00
C GLU A 151 20.32 -4.35 -12.34
N PHE A 152 20.28 -3.62 -13.47
CA PHE A 152 20.37 -4.24 -14.79
C PHE A 152 21.72 -4.90 -15.03
N LEU A 153 22.83 -4.21 -14.75
CA LEU A 153 24.18 -4.75 -14.92
C LEU A 153 24.44 -5.92 -13.97
N ALA A 154 23.93 -5.85 -12.74
CA ALA A 154 23.95 -6.95 -11.79
C ALA A 154 23.19 -8.18 -12.35
N ALA A 155 22.01 -7.98 -12.95
CA ALA A 155 21.24 -9.06 -13.56
C ALA A 155 21.98 -9.70 -14.74
N VAL A 156 22.60 -8.88 -15.60
CA VAL A 156 23.46 -9.36 -16.70
C VAL A 156 24.62 -10.22 -16.18
N TYR A 157 25.31 -9.76 -15.12
CA TYR A 157 26.40 -10.52 -14.50
C TYR A 157 25.93 -11.83 -13.88
N MET A 158 24.84 -11.81 -13.10
CA MET A 158 24.31 -13.02 -12.48
C MET A 158 23.84 -14.04 -13.52
N PHE A 159 23.18 -13.58 -14.58
CA PHE A 159 22.78 -14.44 -15.70
C PHE A 159 24.00 -15.06 -16.39
N HIS A 160 25.07 -14.27 -16.61
CA HIS A 160 26.34 -14.76 -17.12
C HIS A 160 26.99 -15.82 -16.20
N CYS A 161 26.96 -15.61 -14.88
CA CYS A 161 27.47 -16.58 -13.92
C CYS A 161 26.71 -17.90 -13.99
N PHE A 162 25.39 -17.84 -14.11
CA PHE A 162 24.54 -19.02 -14.28
C PHE A 162 24.89 -19.81 -15.56
N THR A 163 24.88 -19.16 -16.72
CA THR A 163 25.11 -19.82 -18.02
C THR A 163 26.52 -20.40 -18.17
N ASN A 164 27.54 -19.74 -17.60
CA ASN A 164 28.93 -20.18 -17.64
C ASN A 164 29.31 -21.07 -16.46
N ARG A 165 28.33 -21.56 -15.68
CA ARG A 165 28.52 -22.50 -14.57
C ARG A 165 29.50 -22.01 -13.50
N LYS A 166 29.48 -20.71 -13.19
CA LYS A 166 30.16 -20.15 -12.02
C LYS A 166 29.34 -20.48 -10.77
N THR A 167 29.31 -21.76 -10.40
CA THR A 167 28.41 -22.33 -9.38
C THR A 167 28.58 -21.68 -8.02
N GLU A 168 29.81 -21.34 -7.62
CA GLU A 168 30.11 -20.68 -6.35
C GLU A 168 29.34 -19.36 -6.22
N VAL A 169 29.40 -18.48 -7.23
CA VAL A 169 28.70 -17.18 -7.22
C VAL A 169 27.18 -17.35 -7.15
N VAL A 170 26.64 -18.32 -7.88
CA VAL A 170 25.19 -18.59 -7.89
C VAL A 170 24.74 -19.17 -6.56
N GLN A 171 25.49 -20.12 -5.99
CA GLN A 171 25.20 -20.73 -4.70
C GLN A 171 25.31 -19.72 -3.56
N ASP A 172 26.36 -18.88 -3.55
CA ASP A 172 26.52 -17.81 -2.57
C ASP A 172 25.37 -16.81 -2.62
N PHE A 173 24.86 -16.49 -3.81
CA PHE A 173 23.66 -15.66 -3.93
C PHE A 173 22.45 -16.30 -3.26
N PHE A 174 22.26 -17.61 -3.35
CA PHE A 174 21.09 -18.29 -2.77
C PHE A 174 21.26 -18.75 -1.32
N ARG A 175 22.49 -18.74 -0.81
CA ARG A 175 22.80 -19.11 0.57
C ARG A 175 21.96 -18.30 1.56
N LYS A 176 21.34 -18.99 2.51
CA LYS A 176 20.61 -18.38 3.63
C LYS A 176 21.58 -18.00 4.74
N GLU A 177 21.23 -16.97 5.50
CA GLU A 177 22.02 -16.50 6.64
C GLU A 177 22.18 -17.58 7.74
N ASP A 178 21.18 -18.47 7.88
CA ASP A 178 21.16 -19.53 8.90
C ASP A 178 21.98 -20.79 8.54
N GLY A 179 22.67 -20.82 7.38
CA GLY A 179 23.61 -21.89 7.03
C GLY A 179 23.01 -23.21 6.56
N ASP A 180 21.68 -23.36 6.52
CA ASP A 180 21.03 -24.51 5.89
C ASP A 180 21.16 -24.42 4.36
N ASP A 181 22.11 -25.20 3.83
CA ASP A 181 22.29 -25.44 2.40
C ASP A 181 21.14 -26.33 1.91
N ASP A 182 20.14 -25.72 1.29
CA ASP A 182 19.23 -26.47 0.42
C ASP A 182 20.05 -26.88 -0.80
N GLY A 183 20.71 -28.04 -0.72
CA GLY A 183 21.60 -28.62 -1.74
C GLY A 183 20.93 -28.89 -3.09
N GLY A 184 19.83 -28.21 -3.42
CA GLY A 184 19.22 -28.14 -4.73
C GLY A 184 20.10 -27.37 -5.71
N GLY A 185 20.70 -28.08 -6.65
CA GLY A 185 21.45 -27.44 -7.72
C GLY A 185 20.54 -26.56 -8.60
N TYR A 186 20.82 -25.26 -8.65
CA TYR A 186 20.28 -24.30 -9.63
C TYR A 186 20.81 -24.60 -11.04
N THR A 187 20.50 -25.80 -11.53
CA THR A 187 21.09 -26.40 -12.75
C THR A 187 20.27 -26.09 -13.99
N SER A 188 18.97 -25.82 -13.84
CA SER A 188 18.08 -25.42 -14.92
C SER A 188 17.63 -23.98 -14.77
N LEU A 189 17.33 -23.33 -15.91
CA LEU A 189 16.96 -21.91 -15.97
C LEU A 189 15.67 -21.61 -15.20
N ASP A 190 14.71 -22.52 -15.23
CA ASP A 190 13.44 -22.39 -14.52
C ASP A 190 13.59 -22.46 -13.00
N VAL A 191 14.51 -23.30 -12.49
CA VAL A 191 14.84 -23.37 -11.06
C VAL A 191 15.61 -22.14 -10.63
N PHE A 192 16.60 -21.70 -11.43
CA PHE A 192 17.37 -20.48 -11.17
C PHE A 192 16.47 -19.23 -11.09
N LEU A 193 15.60 -19.00 -12.07
CA LEU A 193 14.71 -17.84 -12.10
C LEU A 193 13.66 -17.88 -10.99
N LYS A 194 13.11 -19.06 -10.68
CA LYS A 194 12.21 -19.25 -9.55
C LYS A 194 12.89 -18.91 -8.23
N GLY A 195 14.08 -19.45 -7.98
CA GLY A 195 14.86 -19.15 -6.78
C GLY A 195 15.20 -17.67 -6.66
N ALA A 196 15.57 -17.01 -7.77
CA ALA A 196 15.84 -15.57 -7.79
C ALA A 196 14.60 -14.76 -7.38
N MET A 197 13.43 -15.11 -7.93
CA MET A 197 12.17 -14.47 -7.57
C MET A 197 11.84 -14.70 -6.09
N GLU A 198 11.99 -15.93 -5.57
CA GLU A 198 11.76 -16.25 -4.15
C GLU A 198 12.69 -15.47 -3.22
N LYS A 199 13.98 -15.37 -3.56
CA LYS A 199 14.95 -14.58 -2.79
C LYS A 199 14.61 -13.09 -2.83
N SER A 200 14.25 -12.55 -4.00
CA SER A 200 13.72 -11.19 -4.10
C SER A 200 12.58 -11.06 -3.12
N LEU A 201 11.53 -11.83 -3.27
CA LEU A 201 10.32 -11.87 -2.45
C LEU A 201 10.55 -11.99 -0.92
N GLN A 202 11.67 -12.55 -0.45
CA GLN A 202 12.02 -12.57 0.97
C GLN A 202 12.66 -11.27 1.49
N SER A 203 13.24 -10.45 0.62
CA SER A 203 13.91 -9.19 1.00
C SER A 203 12.93 -8.15 1.59
N GLU A 204 13.20 -7.64 2.78
CA GLU A 204 12.29 -6.70 3.45
C GLU A 204 11.99 -5.41 2.66
N ASN A 205 12.98 -4.85 1.96
CA ASN A 205 12.89 -3.54 1.30
C ASN A 205 12.66 -3.63 -0.22
N GLY A 206 12.62 -4.83 -0.79
CA GLY A 206 12.42 -5.01 -2.24
C GLY A 206 13.58 -4.58 -3.13
N HIS A 207 14.80 -4.42 -2.59
CA HIS A 207 15.98 -3.97 -3.35
C HIS A 207 16.37 -4.90 -4.52
N LEU A 208 15.86 -6.14 -4.57
CA LEU A 208 16.08 -7.08 -5.66
C LEU A 208 14.94 -7.11 -6.69
N ASP A 209 13.87 -6.33 -6.49
CA ASP A 209 12.64 -6.47 -7.27
C ASP A 209 12.84 -6.13 -8.75
N LEU A 210 13.59 -5.07 -9.07
CA LEU A 210 13.88 -4.72 -10.46
C LEU A 210 15.03 -5.58 -11.04
N PHE A 211 16.01 -5.97 -10.23
CA PHE A 211 17.01 -6.99 -10.60
C PHE A 211 16.37 -8.29 -11.11
N VAL A 212 15.40 -8.87 -10.38
CA VAL A 212 14.77 -10.13 -10.83
C VAL A 212 13.89 -9.95 -12.06
N ARG A 213 13.28 -8.78 -12.24
CA ARG A 213 12.55 -8.45 -13.47
C ARG A 213 13.48 -8.51 -14.68
N PHE A 214 14.67 -7.93 -14.56
CA PHE A 214 15.68 -8.00 -15.61
C PHE A 214 16.15 -9.44 -15.86
N LEU A 215 16.43 -10.23 -14.81
CA LEU A 215 16.78 -11.65 -14.99
C LEU A 215 15.75 -12.43 -15.81
N HIS A 216 14.47 -12.21 -15.52
CA HIS A 216 13.37 -12.84 -16.26
C HIS A 216 13.30 -12.33 -17.70
N GLY A 217 13.44 -11.03 -17.96
CA GLY A 217 13.44 -10.53 -19.34
C GLY A 217 14.67 -10.97 -20.17
N LEU A 218 15.83 -11.17 -19.52
CA LEU A 218 17.07 -11.59 -20.17
C LEU A 218 16.97 -13.02 -20.73
N CYS A 219 16.03 -13.86 -20.26
CA CYS A 219 15.87 -15.22 -20.81
C CYS A 219 15.25 -15.25 -22.21
N LEU A 220 14.61 -14.16 -22.65
CA LEU A 220 13.98 -14.09 -23.97
C LEU A 220 15.01 -14.10 -25.11
N GLU A 221 14.66 -14.77 -26.21
CA GLU A 221 15.49 -14.86 -27.42
C GLU A 221 15.87 -13.47 -27.97
N SER A 222 14.98 -12.47 -27.86
CA SER A 222 15.26 -11.09 -28.27
C SER A 222 16.48 -10.51 -27.53
N ASN A 223 16.53 -10.66 -26.21
CA ASN A 223 17.62 -10.18 -25.37
C ASN A 223 18.88 -11.04 -25.51
N GLN A 224 18.73 -12.35 -25.66
CA GLN A 224 19.85 -13.26 -25.95
C GLN A 224 20.49 -12.99 -27.31
N ARG A 225 19.72 -12.58 -28.31
CA ARG A 225 20.26 -12.17 -29.61
C ARG A 225 21.06 -10.87 -29.52
N LEU A 226 20.63 -9.93 -28.68
CA LEU A 226 21.30 -8.64 -28.50
C LEU A 226 22.56 -8.74 -27.63
N LEU A 227 22.50 -9.52 -26.55
CA LEU A 227 23.52 -9.58 -25.50
C LEU A 227 24.18 -10.96 -25.37
N GLY A 228 23.93 -11.91 -26.26
CA GLY A 228 24.39 -13.30 -26.13
C GLY A 228 25.91 -13.45 -26.02
N GLY A 229 26.66 -12.55 -26.66
CA GLY A 229 28.12 -12.48 -26.46
C GLY A 229 28.52 -12.21 -25.02
N LEU A 230 27.70 -11.46 -24.25
CA LEU A 230 27.92 -11.15 -22.84
C LEU A 230 27.32 -12.22 -21.92
N LEU A 231 26.06 -12.61 -22.17
CA LEU A 231 25.27 -13.51 -21.32
C LEU A 231 25.71 -14.98 -21.41
N GLY A 232 26.37 -15.41 -22.48
CA GLY A 232 26.71 -16.82 -22.70
C GLY A 232 25.60 -17.61 -23.40
N GLN A 233 25.90 -18.87 -23.75
CA GLN A 233 24.96 -19.75 -24.45
C GLN A 233 24.00 -20.40 -23.46
N THR A 234 22.69 -20.21 -23.67
CA THR A 234 21.65 -20.83 -22.84
C THR A 234 20.80 -21.77 -23.69
N GLN A 235 20.45 -22.95 -23.17
CA GLN A 235 19.45 -23.81 -23.78
C GLN A 235 18.05 -23.26 -23.49
N ASN A 236 17.63 -22.22 -24.21
CA ASN A 236 16.30 -21.63 -24.06
C ASN A 236 15.31 -22.35 -24.98
N SER A 237 14.76 -23.47 -24.49
CA SER A 237 13.67 -24.14 -25.20
C SER A 237 12.31 -23.52 -24.84
N PRO A 238 11.32 -23.50 -25.76
CA PRO A 238 9.97 -23.03 -25.46
C PRO A 238 9.36 -23.71 -24.23
N GLU A 239 9.67 -24.99 -24.01
CA GLU A 239 9.20 -25.77 -22.85
C GLU A 239 9.79 -25.24 -21.53
N ILE A 240 11.06 -24.82 -21.52
CA ILE A 240 11.68 -24.22 -20.33
C ILE A 240 11.04 -22.87 -20.02
N ILE A 241 10.82 -22.03 -21.03
CA ILE A 241 10.17 -20.72 -20.84
C ILE A 241 8.74 -20.90 -20.34
N GLN A 242 8.01 -21.89 -20.84
CA GLN A 242 6.68 -22.22 -20.36
C GLN A 242 6.69 -22.64 -18.88
N ARG A 243 7.68 -23.43 -18.44
CA ARG A 243 7.86 -23.75 -17.00
C ARG A 243 8.16 -22.51 -16.15
N VAL A 244 8.97 -21.56 -16.65
CA VAL A 244 9.22 -20.28 -15.97
C VAL A 244 7.90 -19.51 -15.78
N ILE A 245 7.08 -19.44 -16.81
CA ILE A 245 5.77 -18.76 -16.78
C ILE A 245 4.82 -19.44 -15.79
N GLU A 246 4.77 -20.77 -15.77
CA GLU A 246 3.96 -21.55 -14.83
C GLU A 246 4.43 -21.35 -13.39
N ASN A 247 5.73 -21.42 -13.13
CA ASN A 247 6.34 -21.14 -11.82
C ASN A 247 5.93 -19.75 -11.29
N LEU A 248 5.92 -18.72 -12.14
CA LEU A 248 5.48 -17.38 -11.75
C LEU A 248 3.96 -17.32 -11.47
N LYS A 249 3.13 -17.97 -12.29
CA LYS A 249 1.67 -17.96 -12.14
C LYS A 249 1.19 -18.71 -10.89
N GLU A 250 1.91 -19.77 -10.50
CA GLU A 250 1.60 -20.61 -9.34
C GLU A 250 2.25 -20.12 -8.04
N MET A 251 3.10 -19.09 -8.12
CA MET A 251 3.83 -18.56 -6.96
C MET A 251 2.89 -17.97 -5.92
N ASN A 252 2.83 -18.62 -4.77
CA ASN A 252 2.03 -18.23 -3.62
C ASN A 252 2.93 -17.96 -2.41
N THR A 253 2.70 -16.81 -1.78
CA THR A 253 3.56 -16.32 -0.71
C THR A 253 2.73 -15.59 0.34
N ASP A 254 2.20 -16.36 1.29
CA ASP A 254 1.25 -15.86 2.29
C ASP A 254 1.83 -14.83 3.26
N ASN A 255 3.16 -14.80 3.39
CA ASN A 255 3.91 -13.91 4.29
C ASN A 255 4.53 -12.69 3.59
N ILE A 256 4.12 -12.39 2.36
CA ILE A 256 4.70 -11.29 1.58
C ILE A 256 3.74 -10.12 1.48
N SER A 257 4.29 -8.91 1.49
CA SER A 257 3.47 -7.72 1.32
C SER A 257 2.75 -7.73 -0.04
N PRO A 258 1.48 -7.30 -0.10
CA PRO A 258 0.73 -7.24 -1.34
C PRO A 258 1.41 -6.45 -2.45
N ASP A 259 2.12 -5.37 -2.08
CA ASP A 259 2.91 -4.57 -3.02
C ASP A 259 3.96 -5.40 -3.76
N ARG A 260 4.68 -6.25 -3.03
CA ARG A 260 5.76 -7.04 -3.60
C ARG A 260 5.26 -8.22 -4.41
N SER A 261 4.06 -8.71 -4.11
CA SER A 261 3.36 -9.70 -4.94
C SER A 261 3.02 -9.18 -6.34
N ILE A 262 3.01 -7.86 -6.58
CA ILE A 262 2.86 -7.28 -7.93
C ILE A 262 4.12 -7.56 -8.77
N ASN A 263 5.29 -7.68 -8.15
CA ASN A 263 6.53 -7.90 -8.88
C ASN A 263 6.52 -9.20 -9.70
N ILE A 264 5.81 -10.23 -9.23
CA ILE A 264 5.57 -11.48 -9.98
C ILE A 264 4.88 -11.20 -11.34
N PHE A 265 3.86 -10.33 -11.33
CA PHE A 265 3.17 -9.90 -12.55
C PHE A 265 4.08 -9.05 -13.45
N HIS A 266 4.97 -8.25 -12.87
CA HIS A 266 5.97 -7.53 -13.65
C HIS A 266 6.96 -8.47 -14.33
N CYS A 267 7.44 -9.53 -13.67
CA CYS A 267 8.29 -10.55 -14.30
C CYS A 267 7.59 -11.25 -15.48
N LEU A 268 6.29 -11.57 -15.36
CA LEU A 268 5.51 -12.09 -16.51
C LEU A 268 5.47 -11.09 -17.68
N THR A 269 5.36 -9.79 -17.37
CA THR A 269 5.39 -8.74 -18.39
C THR A 269 6.76 -8.64 -19.07
N GLU A 270 7.87 -8.80 -18.33
CA GLU A 270 9.23 -8.81 -18.88
C GLU A 270 9.50 -10.04 -19.77
N ILE A 271 8.89 -11.20 -19.47
CA ILE A 271 8.91 -12.40 -20.35
C ILE A 271 7.89 -12.29 -21.50
N ASN A 272 7.24 -11.14 -21.66
CA ASN A 272 6.26 -10.87 -22.72
C ASN A 272 5.03 -11.81 -22.68
N ASP A 273 4.71 -12.41 -21.52
CA ASP A 273 3.43 -13.09 -21.30
C ASP A 273 2.33 -12.05 -21.05
N GLN A 274 1.41 -11.94 -22.01
CA GLN A 274 0.26 -11.02 -21.93
C GLN A 274 -1.03 -11.72 -21.45
N SER A 275 -0.97 -12.99 -21.08
CA SER A 275 -2.15 -13.82 -20.83
C SER A 275 -2.97 -13.30 -19.64
N VAL A 276 -2.28 -12.97 -18.55
CA VAL A 276 -2.91 -12.42 -17.33
C VAL A 276 -3.49 -11.03 -17.59
N HIS A 277 -2.73 -10.18 -18.29
CA HIS A 277 -3.15 -8.81 -18.61
C HIS A 277 -4.40 -8.78 -19.51
N GLN A 278 -4.44 -9.63 -20.53
CA GLN A 278 -5.59 -9.72 -21.43
C GLN A 278 -6.84 -10.19 -20.70
N LYS A 279 -6.71 -11.22 -19.87
CA LYS A 279 -7.83 -11.74 -19.07
C LYS A 279 -8.36 -10.70 -18.07
N ILE A 280 -7.50 -9.92 -17.43
CA ILE A 280 -7.94 -8.83 -16.55
C ILE A 280 -8.59 -7.68 -17.33
N LYS A 281 -8.05 -7.31 -18.50
CA LYS A 281 -8.71 -6.31 -19.37
C LYS A 281 -10.12 -6.74 -19.75
N GLU A 282 -10.32 -8.01 -20.08
CA GLU A 282 -11.64 -8.57 -20.38
C GLU A 282 -12.55 -8.55 -19.14
N PHE A 283 -12.03 -8.97 -17.98
CA PHE A 283 -12.75 -8.91 -16.70
C PHE A 283 -13.18 -7.48 -16.33
N MET A 284 -12.33 -6.47 -16.57
CA MET A 284 -12.67 -5.08 -16.29
C MET A 284 -13.78 -4.55 -17.20
N LYS A 285 -13.83 -5.00 -18.46
CA LYS A 285 -14.89 -4.68 -19.43
C LYS A 285 -16.19 -5.45 -19.19
N SER A 286 -16.11 -6.63 -18.60
CA SER A 286 -17.28 -7.46 -18.31
C SER A 286 -18.11 -6.85 -17.17
N LYS A 287 -19.42 -7.10 -17.24
CA LYS A 287 -20.33 -6.83 -16.10
C LYS A 287 -20.36 -7.97 -15.10
N ASP A 288 -19.80 -9.12 -15.45
CA ASP A 288 -19.79 -10.32 -14.61
C ASP A 288 -18.66 -10.27 -13.59
N ARG A 289 -19.02 -9.93 -12.34
CA ARG A 289 -18.10 -9.93 -11.18
C ARG A 289 -18.01 -11.30 -10.49
N GLY A 290 -18.75 -12.30 -10.98
CA GLY A 290 -18.74 -13.67 -10.46
C GLY A 290 -17.55 -14.51 -10.92
N GLN A 291 -16.83 -14.09 -11.97
CA GLN A 291 -15.66 -14.80 -12.47
C GLN A 291 -14.59 -14.95 -11.38
N LYS A 292 -14.16 -16.21 -11.11
CA LYS A 292 -13.12 -16.48 -10.12
C LYS A 292 -11.76 -15.98 -10.60
N LEU A 293 -11.13 -15.11 -9.81
CA LEU A 293 -9.78 -14.60 -10.04
C LEU A 293 -8.78 -15.40 -9.20
N SER A 294 -7.67 -15.82 -9.81
CA SER A 294 -6.53 -16.38 -9.06
C SER A 294 -5.67 -15.26 -8.45
N GLU A 295 -4.72 -15.61 -7.59
CA GLU A 295 -3.85 -14.68 -6.90
C GLU A 295 -3.08 -13.76 -7.87
N ILE A 296 -2.55 -14.30 -8.98
CA ILE A 296 -1.83 -13.48 -9.97
C ILE A 296 -2.76 -12.53 -10.75
N HIS A 297 -4.01 -12.94 -11.02
CA HIS A 297 -5.03 -12.06 -11.60
C HIS A 297 -5.32 -10.90 -10.65
N CYS A 298 -5.38 -11.15 -9.34
CA CYS A 298 -5.55 -10.12 -8.34
C CYS A 298 -4.38 -9.13 -8.28
N SER A 299 -3.12 -9.59 -8.35
CA SER A 299 -1.95 -8.71 -8.48
C SER A 299 -2.04 -7.81 -9.73
N ALA A 300 -2.39 -8.40 -10.87
CA ALA A 300 -2.52 -7.66 -12.13
C ALA A 300 -3.65 -6.62 -12.07
N LEU A 301 -4.81 -7.00 -11.51
CA LEU A 301 -5.93 -6.09 -11.31
C LEU A 301 -5.56 -4.96 -10.34
N ALA A 302 -4.84 -5.25 -9.25
CA ALA A 302 -4.38 -4.26 -8.30
C ALA A 302 -3.49 -3.21 -8.97
N TYR A 303 -2.49 -3.68 -9.75
CA TYR A 303 -1.62 -2.82 -10.54
C TYR A 303 -2.41 -1.97 -11.53
N MET A 304 -3.33 -2.56 -12.30
CA MET A 304 -4.12 -1.83 -13.29
C MET A 304 -5.00 -0.75 -12.66
N LEU A 305 -5.65 -1.04 -11.51
CA LEU A 305 -6.45 -0.08 -10.76
C LEU A 305 -5.58 1.04 -10.17
N GLN A 306 -4.44 0.68 -9.57
CA GLN A 306 -3.48 1.64 -9.01
C GLN A 306 -2.98 2.61 -10.09
N MET A 307 -2.72 2.09 -11.29
CA MET A 307 -2.17 2.89 -12.38
C MET A 307 -3.23 3.62 -13.21
N SER A 308 -4.53 3.42 -12.94
CA SER A 308 -5.63 4.06 -13.67
C SER A 308 -5.60 5.59 -13.51
N GLU A 309 -5.96 6.31 -14.58
CA GLU A 309 -6.17 7.78 -14.50
C GLU A 309 -7.47 8.11 -13.76
N GLU A 310 -8.46 7.22 -13.88
CA GLU A 310 -9.72 7.33 -13.16
C GLU A 310 -9.55 6.81 -11.73
N VAL A 311 -9.91 7.66 -10.76
CA VAL A 311 -9.94 7.33 -9.34
C VAL A 311 -11.18 6.51 -9.03
N LEU A 312 -11.01 5.34 -8.41
CA LEU A 312 -12.13 4.48 -8.05
C LEU A 312 -12.92 5.05 -6.87
N ASP A 313 -14.25 5.16 -7.00
CA ASP A 313 -15.07 5.66 -5.89
C ASP A 313 -15.07 4.71 -4.68
N GLU A 314 -15.15 3.40 -4.91
CA GLU A 314 -15.13 2.38 -3.86
C GLU A 314 -14.43 1.09 -4.31
N LEU A 315 -13.42 0.67 -3.55
CA LEU A 315 -12.80 -0.64 -3.61
C LEU A 315 -13.38 -1.53 -2.50
N ASP A 316 -14.28 -2.46 -2.83
CA ASP A 316 -14.78 -3.47 -1.88
C ASP A 316 -14.24 -4.85 -2.26
N LEU A 317 -13.34 -5.39 -1.43
CA LEU A 317 -12.68 -6.66 -1.72
C LEU A 317 -13.62 -7.85 -1.67
N ASN A 318 -14.76 -7.74 -0.98
CA ASN A 318 -15.77 -8.79 -0.93
C ASN A 318 -16.63 -8.87 -2.19
N LYS A 319 -16.50 -7.91 -3.12
CA LYS A 319 -17.13 -7.98 -4.45
C LYS A 319 -16.37 -8.85 -5.45
N TYR A 320 -15.13 -9.26 -5.13
CA TYR A 320 -14.31 -10.10 -6.01
C TYR A 320 -14.36 -11.56 -5.56
N ASN A 321 -14.70 -12.46 -6.49
CA ASN A 321 -14.65 -13.90 -6.27
C ASN A 321 -13.20 -14.41 -6.32
N THR A 322 -12.53 -14.46 -5.17
CA THR A 322 -11.14 -14.91 -5.06
C THR A 322 -10.82 -15.44 -3.65
N THR A 323 -9.65 -16.03 -3.47
CA THR A 323 -9.15 -16.53 -2.18
C THR A 323 -8.86 -15.37 -1.21
N VAL A 324 -8.67 -15.65 0.08
CA VAL A 324 -8.23 -14.63 1.06
C VAL A 324 -6.90 -13.99 0.62
N GLN A 325 -5.98 -14.79 0.10
CA GLN A 325 -4.71 -14.30 -0.43
C GLN A 325 -4.89 -13.45 -1.69
N GLY A 326 -5.81 -13.84 -2.59
CA GLY A 326 -6.21 -13.01 -3.72
C GLY A 326 -6.79 -11.65 -3.29
N LYS A 327 -7.63 -11.61 -2.24
CA LYS A 327 -8.12 -10.34 -1.66
C LYS A 327 -6.96 -9.49 -1.16
N ARG A 328 -6.01 -10.07 -0.43
CA ARG A 328 -4.82 -9.35 0.04
C ARG A 328 -4.01 -8.76 -1.10
N ARG A 329 -3.83 -9.50 -2.22
CA ARG A 329 -3.13 -9.00 -3.42
C ARG A 329 -3.82 -7.81 -4.10
N LEU A 330 -5.09 -7.53 -3.81
CA LEU A 330 -5.80 -6.34 -4.29
C LEU A 330 -5.56 -5.08 -3.46
N ILE A 331 -4.98 -5.19 -2.26
CA ILE A 331 -4.78 -4.06 -1.35
C ILE A 331 -4.00 -2.90 -1.98
N PRO A 332 -2.96 -3.08 -2.81
CA PRO A 332 -2.23 -1.94 -3.41
C PRO A 332 -3.12 -0.98 -4.22
N ALA A 333 -4.28 -1.45 -4.72
CA ALA A 333 -5.26 -0.61 -5.41
C ALA A 333 -5.87 0.49 -4.51
N VAL A 334 -5.75 0.39 -3.18
CA VAL A 334 -6.21 1.44 -2.24
C VAL A 334 -5.57 2.80 -2.51
N ARG A 335 -4.39 2.83 -3.16
CA ARG A 335 -3.70 4.08 -3.53
C ARG A 335 -4.51 4.94 -4.51
N ASN A 336 -5.42 4.35 -5.27
CA ASN A 336 -6.21 5.04 -6.29
C ASN A 336 -7.73 4.88 -6.06
N CYS A 337 -8.18 4.97 -4.81
CA CYS A 337 -9.60 4.95 -4.48
C CYS A 337 -10.00 5.98 -3.43
N ARG A 338 -11.29 6.34 -3.37
CA ARG A 338 -11.86 7.23 -2.35
C ARG A 338 -12.32 6.48 -1.10
N LYS A 339 -12.84 5.26 -1.28
CA LYS A 339 -13.32 4.39 -0.19
C LYS A 339 -12.74 2.99 -0.34
N ALA A 340 -12.17 2.44 0.72
CA ALA A 340 -11.66 1.08 0.74
C ALA A 340 -12.40 0.26 1.81
N ARG A 341 -13.01 -0.86 1.38
CA ARG A 341 -13.68 -1.83 2.25
C ARG A 341 -12.91 -3.15 2.19
N LEU A 342 -12.09 -3.37 3.20
CA LEU A 342 -11.19 -4.51 3.35
C LEU A 342 -11.68 -5.42 4.49
N ARG A 343 -13.01 -5.59 4.59
CA ARG A 343 -13.64 -6.31 5.69
C ARG A 343 -13.39 -7.80 5.57
N ASP A 344 -13.04 -8.46 6.68
CA ASP A 344 -12.81 -9.90 6.74
C ASP A 344 -11.88 -10.41 5.62
N CYS A 345 -10.73 -9.75 5.49
CA CYS A 345 -9.68 -10.06 4.51
C CYS A 345 -8.46 -10.71 5.17
N SER A 346 -8.63 -11.16 6.43
CA SER A 346 -7.57 -11.70 7.28
C SER A 346 -6.32 -10.81 7.32
N LEU A 347 -6.48 -9.48 7.38
CA LEU A 347 -5.35 -8.56 7.38
C LEU A 347 -4.49 -8.72 8.63
N SER A 348 -3.18 -8.69 8.44
CA SER A 348 -2.16 -8.65 9.50
C SER A 348 -1.28 -7.41 9.32
N GLU A 349 -0.28 -7.27 10.18
CA GLU A 349 0.73 -6.21 10.10
C GLU A 349 1.39 -6.09 8.71
N ILE A 350 1.67 -7.22 8.05
CA ILE A 350 2.29 -7.27 6.71
C ILE A 350 1.43 -6.54 5.68
N SER A 351 0.11 -6.66 5.78
CA SER A 351 -0.85 -5.99 4.90
C SER A 351 -0.94 -4.48 5.15
N CYS A 352 -0.57 -4.02 6.35
CA CYS A 352 -0.63 -2.60 6.70
C CYS A 352 0.43 -1.78 5.97
N SER A 353 1.55 -2.36 5.54
CA SER A 353 2.59 -1.64 4.79
C SER A 353 2.03 -0.92 3.55
N SER A 354 1.22 -1.62 2.75
CA SER A 354 0.52 -1.06 1.58
C SER A 354 -0.46 0.04 1.95
N LEU A 355 -1.20 -0.14 3.05
CA LEU A 355 -2.14 0.87 3.55
C LEU A 355 -1.41 2.12 4.02
N VAL A 356 -0.31 1.97 4.77
CA VAL A 356 0.52 3.08 5.24
C VAL A 356 1.11 3.85 4.06
N SER A 357 1.62 3.15 3.04
CA SER A 357 2.09 3.78 1.81
C SER A 357 0.99 4.62 1.14
N ALA A 358 -0.24 4.09 1.06
CA ALA A 358 -1.38 4.83 0.52
C ALA A 358 -1.80 6.03 1.38
N LEU A 359 -1.71 5.95 2.70
CA LEU A 359 -2.05 7.04 3.62
C LEU A 359 -1.00 8.16 3.62
N LYS A 360 0.27 7.82 3.44
CA LYS A 360 1.38 8.79 3.35
C LYS A 360 1.48 9.49 2.00
N SER A 361 0.89 8.93 0.95
CA SER A 361 1.02 9.48 -0.41
C SER A 361 0.21 10.78 -0.58
N ASN A 362 0.87 11.84 -1.08
CA ASN A 362 0.22 13.09 -1.44
C ASN A 362 -0.80 12.94 -2.59
N SER A 363 -0.62 11.93 -3.45
CA SER A 363 -1.57 11.63 -4.53
C SER A 363 -2.79 10.85 -4.05
N SER A 364 -2.86 10.47 -2.78
CA SER A 364 -3.94 9.63 -2.26
C SER A 364 -5.29 10.36 -2.24
N HIS A 365 -6.30 9.64 -2.72
CA HIS A 365 -7.70 10.07 -2.73
C HIS A 365 -8.52 9.46 -1.59
N LEU A 366 -7.90 8.61 -0.75
CA LEU A 366 -8.61 7.86 0.27
C LEU A 366 -9.24 8.79 1.32
N ARG A 367 -10.52 8.56 1.60
CA ARG A 367 -11.34 9.29 2.57
C ARG A 367 -12.00 8.36 3.59
N GLU A 368 -12.30 7.13 3.20
CA GLU A 368 -12.91 6.13 4.09
C GLU A 368 -12.16 4.82 4.01
N LEU A 369 -11.80 4.26 5.16
CA LEU A 369 -11.12 2.98 5.28
C LEU A 369 -11.87 2.10 6.29
N ASP A 370 -12.40 0.98 5.79
CA ASP A 370 -13.10 -0.01 6.58
C ASP A 370 -12.29 -1.31 6.65
N LEU A 371 -11.67 -1.55 7.80
CA LEU A 371 -10.88 -2.74 8.12
C LEU A 371 -11.62 -3.70 9.06
N SER A 372 -12.95 -3.56 9.18
CA SER A 372 -13.73 -4.32 10.16
C SER A 372 -13.56 -5.84 9.99
N TRP A 373 -13.62 -6.57 11.10
CA TRP A 373 -13.54 -8.03 11.17
C TRP A 373 -12.19 -8.62 10.72
N ASN A 374 -11.11 -7.84 10.79
CA ASN A 374 -9.75 -8.36 10.63
C ASN A 374 -9.12 -8.64 12.00
N TYR A 375 -9.37 -9.83 12.52
CA TYR A 375 -8.94 -10.24 13.86
C TYR A 375 -7.42 -10.41 14.02
N TYR A 376 -6.69 -10.62 12.92
CA TYR A 376 -5.22 -10.68 12.89
C TYR A 376 -4.55 -9.31 12.84
N LEU A 377 -5.32 -8.22 12.73
CA LEU A 377 -4.77 -6.87 12.75
C LEU A 377 -4.19 -6.55 14.13
N GLN A 378 -4.94 -6.85 15.19
CA GLN A 378 -4.56 -6.69 16.59
C GLN A 378 -3.95 -5.30 16.89
N ASN A 379 -3.14 -5.21 17.95
CA ASN A 379 -2.51 -3.96 18.37
C ASN A 379 -1.36 -3.54 17.44
N SER A 380 -0.56 -4.47 16.92
CA SER A 380 0.60 -4.13 16.09
C SER A 380 0.18 -3.56 14.73
N GLY A 381 -0.84 -4.13 14.09
CA GLY A 381 -1.38 -3.62 12.84
C GLY A 381 -1.96 -2.21 12.96
N VAL A 382 -2.64 -1.89 14.07
CA VAL A 382 -3.13 -0.53 14.34
C VAL A 382 -1.98 0.45 14.58
N LYS A 383 -0.95 0.05 15.34
CA LYS A 383 0.24 0.87 15.55
C LYS A 383 0.92 1.23 14.23
N VAL A 384 1.10 0.26 13.34
CA VAL A 384 1.66 0.49 12.00
C VAL A 384 0.75 1.42 11.18
N LEU A 385 -0.57 1.19 11.20
CA LEU A 385 -1.53 2.04 10.49
C LEU A 385 -1.49 3.49 10.97
N CYS A 386 -1.39 3.74 12.28
CA CYS A 386 -1.30 5.09 12.86
C CYS A 386 -0.11 5.88 12.30
N SER A 387 1.04 5.23 12.07
CA SER A 387 2.20 5.89 11.45
C SER A 387 1.91 6.46 10.03
N GLY A 388 0.92 5.89 9.32
CA GLY A 388 0.43 6.42 8.06
C GLY A 388 -0.59 7.53 8.25
N LEU A 389 -1.47 7.39 9.23
CA LEU A 389 -2.52 8.36 9.55
C LEU A 389 -1.98 9.68 10.08
N GLU A 390 -0.85 9.66 10.78
CA GLU A 390 -0.15 10.84 11.30
C GLU A 390 0.52 11.69 10.20
N SER A 391 0.61 11.17 8.97
CA SER A 391 1.17 11.90 7.84
C SER A 391 0.40 13.19 7.55
N PRO A 392 1.09 14.32 7.26
CA PRO A 392 0.43 15.56 6.84
C PRO A 392 -0.31 15.43 5.50
N HIS A 393 0.00 14.38 4.72
CA HIS A 393 -0.67 14.08 3.46
C HIS A 393 -1.89 13.18 3.63
N CYS A 394 -2.12 12.63 4.83
CA CYS A 394 -3.27 11.80 5.10
C CYS A 394 -4.55 12.64 5.09
N ARG A 395 -5.53 12.21 4.31
CA ARG A 395 -6.82 12.89 4.14
C ARG A 395 -8.00 12.02 4.59
N LEU A 396 -7.72 10.96 5.34
CA LEU A 396 -8.72 10.00 5.80
C LEU A 396 -9.68 10.67 6.79
N LYS A 397 -10.99 10.55 6.52
CA LYS A 397 -12.06 11.11 7.35
C LYS A 397 -12.77 10.03 8.17
N THR A 398 -12.83 8.81 7.68
CA THR A 398 -13.53 7.70 8.36
C THR A 398 -12.61 6.50 8.47
N LEU A 399 -12.45 6.00 9.69
CA LEU A 399 -11.73 4.77 9.99
C LEU A 399 -12.63 3.82 10.76
N LYS A 400 -12.83 2.61 10.23
CA LYS A 400 -13.60 1.55 10.90
C LYS A 400 -12.70 0.37 11.21
N LEU A 401 -12.59 0.06 12.49
CA LEU A 401 -11.79 -1.03 13.07
C LEU A 401 -12.68 -1.96 13.91
N ARG A 402 -13.93 -2.15 13.49
CA ARG A 402 -14.90 -2.94 14.24
C ARG A 402 -14.48 -4.40 14.30
N GLY A 403 -14.35 -4.98 15.49
CA GLY A 403 -14.02 -6.40 15.65
C GLY A 403 -12.63 -6.79 15.11
N CYS A 404 -11.61 -5.99 15.42
CA CYS A 404 -10.22 -6.19 15.01
C CYS A 404 -9.32 -6.72 16.14
N SER A 405 -9.91 -7.20 17.24
CA SER A 405 -9.21 -7.68 18.45
C SER A 405 -8.33 -6.61 19.11
N LEU A 406 -8.86 -5.39 19.21
CA LEU A 406 -8.14 -4.24 19.78
C LEU A 406 -8.26 -4.18 21.31
N SER A 407 -7.21 -3.70 21.96
CA SER A 407 -7.18 -3.41 23.40
C SER A 407 -6.81 -1.96 23.71
N GLU A 408 -6.57 -1.64 24.98
CA GLU A 408 -6.06 -0.34 25.43
C GLU A 408 -4.75 0.09 24.73
N ILE A 409 -3.90 -0.86 24.30
CA ILE A 409 -2.65 -0.57 23.58
C ILE A 409 -2.94 0.09 22.23
N SER A 410 -3.96 -0.40 21.51
CA SER A 410 -4.43 0.24 20.28
C SER A 410 -5.00 1.63 20.55
N CYS A 411 -5.69 1.80 21.67
CA CYS A 411 -6.24 3.10 22.07
C CYS A 411 -5.12 4.13 22.30
N SER A 412 -4.02 3.75 22.98
CA SER A 412 -2.84 4.62 23.11
C SER A 412 -2.27 5.07 21.77
N SER A 413 -2.21 4.17 20.79
CA SER A 413 -1.75 4.50 19.42
C SER A 413 -2.73 5.40 18.66
N LEU A 414 -4.02 5.32 18.95
CA LEU A 414 -5.03 6.22 18.37
C LEU A 414 -5.03 7.59 19.04
N VAL A 415 -4.64 7.69 20.31
CA VAL A 415 -4.55 8.97 21.02
C VAL A 415 -3.49 9.88 20.39
N SER A 416 -2.31 9.35 20.02
CA SER A 416 -1.28 10.15 19.32
C SER A 416 -1.83 10.76 18.03
N LEU A 417 -2.60 9.98 17.27
CA LEU A 417 -3.28 10.43 16.07
C LEU A 417 -4.31 11.53 16.35
N LEU A 418 -5.17 11.37 17.38
CA LEU A 418 -6.20 12.35 17.73
C LEU A 418 -5.61 13.67 18.25
N MET A 419 -4.42 13.61 18.85
CA MET A 419 -3.69 14.80 19.31
C MET A 419 -2.93 15.50 18.17
N SER A 420 -2.69 14.82 17.04
CA SER A 420 -1.95 15.38 15.92
C SER A 420 -2.74 16.45 15.17
N ASN A 421 -2.10 17.58 14.88
CA ASN A 421 -2.66 18.65 14.06
C ASN A 421 -2.87 18.25 12.57
N SER A 422 -2.24 17.17 12.12
CA SER A 422 -2.35 16.64 10.76
C SER A 422 -3.57 15.72 10.57
N SER A 423 -4.27 15.36 11.65
CA SER A 423 -5.38 14.42 11.57
C SER A 423 -6.63 15.06 10.97
N HIS A 424 -7.17 14.42 9.93
CA HIS A 424 -8.40 14.82 9.26
C HIS A 424 -9.59 13.92 9.66
N LEU A 425 -9.39 13.06 10.65
CA LEU A 425 -10.35 12.03 11.04
C LEU A 425 -11.60 12.64 11.69
N ARG A 426 -12.77 12.30 11.17
CA ARG A 426 -14.08 12.75 11.64
C ARG A 426 -14.92 11.62 12.23
N GLU A 427 -14.72 10.38 11.77
CA GLU A 427 -15.43 9.21 12.28
C GLU A 427 -14.45 8.08 12.63
N LEU A 428 -14.60 7.55 13.84
CA LEU A 428 -13.88 6.38 14.34
C LEU A 428 -14.86 5.34 14.86
N ASP A 429 -14.82 4.15 14.28
CA ASP A 429 -15.61 3.00 14.73
C ASP A 429 -14.72 1.92 15.33
N LEU A 430 -14.76 1.76 16.65
CA LEU A 430 -14.05 0.72 17.41
C LEU A 430 -15.00 -0.36 17.94
N SER A 431 -16.22 -0.43 17.43
CA SER A 431 -17.25 -1.34 17.95
C SER A 431 -16.77 -2.80 17.98
N LYS A 432 -17.33 -3.59 18.88
CA LYS A 432 -17.07 -5.04 19.02
C LYS A 432 -15.59 -5.39 19.29
N ASN A 433 -14.80 -4.45 19.83
CA ASN A 433 -13.48 -4.74 20.41
C ASN A 433 -13.61 -4.85 21.93
N LYS A 434 -13.87 -6.07 22.42
CA LYS A 434 -14.22 -6.33 23.82
C LYS A 434 -13.10 -6.02 24.83
N ASP A 435 -11.85 -5.97 24.36
CA ASP A 435 -10.67 -5.74 25.19
C ASP A 435 -10.24 -4.26 25.25
N VAL A 436 -10.96 -3.36 24.57
CA VAL A 436 -10.83 -1.91 24.76
C VAL A 436 -11.18 -1.55 26.21
N ARG A 437 -12.33 -2.04 26.71
CA ARG A 437 -12.81 -1.86 28.09
C ARG A 437 -12.79 -0.39 28.54
N ASP A 438 -12.90 -0.16 29.85
CA ASP A 438 -12.91 1.19 30.43
C ASP A 438 -11.55 1.90 30.32
N SER A 439 -10.44 1.16 30.41
CA SER A 439 -9.09 1.75 30.35
C SER A 439 -8.78 2.33 28.96
N GLY A 440 -9.15 1.62 27.89
CA GLY A 440 -9.00 2.11 26.52
C GLY A 440 -9.84 3.36 26.25
N VAL A 441 -11.09 3.41 26.74
CA VAL A 441 -11.94 4.61 26.61
C VAL A 441 -11.36 5.79 27.39
N LYS A 442 -10.86 5.55 28.61
CA LYS A 442 -10.19 6.60 29.40
C LYS A 442 -9.01 7.21 28.65
N LEU A 443 -8.21 6.40 27.96
CA LEU A 443 -7.12 6.88 27.10
C LEU A 443 -7.66 7.69 25.92
N LEU A 444 -8.67 7.18 25.19
CA LEU A 444 -9.26 7.91 24.06
C LEU A 444 -9.80 9.28 24.48
N CYS A 445 -10.38 9.41 25.67
CA CYS A 445 -10.92 10.68 26.17
C CYS A 445 -9.85 11.78 26.24
N SER A 446 -8.61 11.46 26.64
CA SER A 446 -7.54 12.47 26.65
C SER A 446 -7.18 12.97 25.24
N GLY A 447 -7.30 12.12 24.22
CA GLY A 447 -7.15 12.51 22.82
C GLY A 447 -8.33 13.35 22.31
N LEU A 448 -9.56 13.00 22.70
CA LEU A 448 -10.79 13.72 22.32
C LEU A 448 -10.90 15.12 22.94
N GLU A 449 -10.24 15.36 24.07
CA GLU A 449 -10.15 16.66 24.72
C GLU A 449 -9.11 17.58 24.07
N SER A 450 -8.26 17.07 23.18
CA SER A 450 -7.28 17.89 22.47
C SER A 450 -7.97 18.94 21.58
N PRO A 451 -7.51 20.21 21.57
CA PRO A 451 -8.03 21.23 20.65
C PRO A 451 -7.75 20.93 19.17
N HIS A 452 -6.87 19.98 18.88
CA HIS A 452 -6.57 19.52 17.53
C HIS A 452 -7.48 18.36 17.08
N CYS A 453 -8.25 17.77 17.99
CA CYS A 453 -9.07 16.61 17.69
C CYS A 453 -10.36 17.01 16.96
N GLY A 454 -10.41 16.77 15.65
CA GLY A 454 -11.59 17.04 14.83
C GLY A 454 -12.68 15.97 14.85
N LEU A 455 -12.60 14.96 15.74
CA LEU A 455 -13.49 13.79 15.68
C LEU A 455 -14.94 14.16 16.04
N GLU A 456 -15.87 13.83 15.15
CA GLU A 456 -17.30 14.14 15.28
C GLU A 456 -18.13 12.91 15.65
N THR A 457 -17.70 11.72 15.23
CA THR A 457 -18.41 10.46 15.47
C THR A 457 -17.50 9.43 16.12
N LEU A 458 -17.91 8.94 17.28
CA LEU A 458 -17.24 7.85 17.98
C LEU A 458 -18.23 6.70 18.22
N LYS A 459 -17.87 5.49 17.76
CA LYS A 459 -18.66 4.28 17.98
C LYS A 459 -17.89 3.27 18.82
N LEU A 460 -18.44 2.93 19.97
CA LEU A 460 -17.89 2.00 20.96
C LEU A 460 -18.89 0.89 21.29
N ARG A 461 -19.70 0.49 20.31
CA ARG A 461 -20.77 -0.48 20.51
C ARG A 461 -20.20 -1.85 20.90
N GLY A 462 -20.56 -2.35 22.08
CA GLY A 462 -20.13 -3.67 22.56
C GLY A 462 -18.62 -3.79 22.80
N CYS A 463 -18.02 -2.78 23.43
CA CYS A 463 -16.61 -2.74 23.84
C CYS A 463 -16.39 -3.13 25.32
N SER A 464 -17.39 -3.74 25.96
CA SER A 464 -17.39 -4.16 27.37
C SER A 464 -17.29 -2.98 28.35
N LEU A 465 -17.94 -1.86 28.03
CA LEU A 465 -17.85 -0.63 28.82
C LEU A 465 -18.77 -0.66 30.05
N SER A 466 -18.33 0.00 31.12
CA SER A 466 -19.10 0.22 32.35
C SER A 466 -19.31 1.72 32.64
N LYS A 467 -19.92 2.03 33.79
CA LYS A 467 -20.04 3.40 34.30
C LYS A 467 -18.71 4.18 34.37
N ILE A 468 -17.56 3.49 34.46
CA ILE A 468 -16.24 4.15 34.46
C ILE A 468 -15.96 4.82 33.11
N SER A 469 -16.31 4.18 32.00
CA SER A 469 -16.25 4.79 30.67
C SER A 469 -17.15 6.02 30.57
N CYS A 470 -18.38 5.94 31.10
CA CYS A 470 -19.29 7.08 31.14
C CYS A 470 -18.69 8.25 31.91
N SER A 471 -18.06 8.00 33.06
CA SER A 471 -17.35 9.04 33.84
C SER A 471 -16.26 9.73 33.01
N SER A 472 -15.48 8.95 32.26
CA SER A 472 -14.43 9.52 31.37
C SER A 472 -15.03 10.29 30.19
N LEU A 473 -16.14 9.84 29.63
CA LEU A 473 -16.80 10.55 28.52
C LEU A 473 -17.43 11.87 28.95
N VAL A 474 -17.79 12.03 30.22
CA VAL A 474 -18.32 13.30 30.74
C VAL A 474 -17.32 14.44 30.61
N SER A 475 -16.02 14.20 30.79
CA SER A 475 -15.00 15.25 30.60
C SER A 475 -14.93 15.71 29.15
N VAL A 476 -15.05 14.78 28.19
CA VAL A 476 -15.13 15.09 26.76
C VAL A 476 -16.38 15.93 26.45
N LEU A 477 -17.55 15.54 26.95
CA LEU A 477 -18.81 16.26 26.72
C LEU A 477 -18.84 17.66 27.34
N ARG A 478 -18.09 17.88 28.43
CA ARG A 478 -17.94 19.19 29.08
C ARG A 478 -16.87 20.06 28.44
N SER A 479 -15.99 19.49 27.63
CA SER A 479 -14.87 20.21 27.06
C SER A 479 -15.31 21.08 25.87
N ASN A 480 -14.96 22.36 25.92
CA ASN A 480 -15.21 23.29 24.80
C ASN A 480 -14.37 22.97 23.55
N SER A 481 -13.27 22.22 23.70
CA SER A 481 -12.45 21.75 22.57
C SER A 481 -13.06 20.57 21.82
N SER A 482 -14.04 19.87 22.40
CA SER A 482 -14.60 18.68 21.77
C SER A 482 -15.45 19.02 20.55
N HIS A 483 -15.27 18.25 19.49
CA HIS A 483 -16.09 18.30 18.27
C HIS A 483 -17.10 17.15 18.18
N LEU A 484 -17.23 16.34 19.23
CA LEU A 484 -18.05 15.13 19.21
C LEU A 484 -19.55 15.46 19.10
N ARG A 485 -20.18 15.00 18.03
CA ARG A 485 -21.61 15.14 17.74
C ARG A 485 -22.37 13.83 17.86
N LYS A 486 -21.73 12.69 17.60
CA LYS A 486 -22.38 11.38 17.60
C LYS A 486 -21.61 10.38 18.45
N LEU A 487 -22.31 9.79 19.42
CA LEU A 487 -21.75 8.80 20.32
C LEU A 487 -22.63 7.55 20.35
N ASP A 488 -22.05 6.42 19.96
CA ASP A 488 -22.72 5.11 20.02
C ASP A 488 -22.08 4.23 21.09
N LEU A 489 -22.80 4.02 22.20
CA LEU A 489 -22.42 3.16 23.32
C LEU A 489 -23.26 1.88 23.40
N SER A 490 -24.01 1.55 22.34
CA SER A 490 -24.95 0.43 22.32
C SER A 490 -24.27 -0.91 22.67
N ASP A 491 -25.06 -1.90 23.09
CA ASP A 491 -24.64 -3.24 23.48
C ASP A 491 -23.56 -3.28 24.60
N ASN A 492 -23.42 -2.24 25.42
CA ASN A 492 -22.57 -2.24 26.61
C ASN A 492 -23.43 -2.49 27.86
N LYS A 493 -23.69 -3.76 28.16
CA LYS A 493 -24.62 -4.20 29.22
C LYS A 493 -24.22 -3.79 30.64
N ASN A 494 -22.95 -3.42 30.85
CA ASN A 494 -22.41 -3.02 32.16
C ASN A 494 -22.52 -1.50 32.42
N LEU A 495 -23.10 -0.71 31.48
CA LEU A 495 -23.38 0.70 31.73
C LEU A 495 -24.46 0.86 32.80
N GLN A 496 -25.61 0.19 32.60
CA GLN A 496 -26.78 0.25 33.49
C GLN A 496 -27.24 1.70 33.74
N ASP A 497 -28.17 1.90 34.67
CA ASP A 497 -28.68 3.24 35.00
C ASP A 497 -27.59 4.16 35.56
N SER A 498 -26.60 3.60 36.27
CA SER A 498 -25.49 4.37 36.84
C SER A 498 -24.59 5.03 35.78
N GLY A 499 -24.41 4.39 34.62
CA GLY A 499 -23.65 4.99 33.51
C GLY A 499 -24.42 6.16 32.87
N VAL A 500 -25.73 5.99 32.68
CA VAL A 500 -26.59 7.05 32.13
C VAL A 500 -26.68 8.24 33.08
N PHE A 501 -26.79 8.00 34.38
CA PHE A 501 -26.75 9.04 35.41
C PHE A 501 -25.48 9.92 35.28
N LEU A 502 -24.31 9.31 35.07
CA LEU A 502 -23.07 10.07 34.88
C LEU A 502 -23.11 10.87 33.57
N LEU A 503 -23.49 10.24 32.45
CA LEU A 503 -23.56 10.92 31.14
C LEU A 503 -24.50 12.13 31.15
N CYS A 504 -25.62 12.05 31.87
CA CYS A 504 -26.59 13.13 32.05
C CYS A 504 -25.92 14.44 32.51
N SER A 505 -25.00 14.34 33.48
CA SER A 505 -24.23 15.49 33.96
C SER A 505 -23.26 16.11 32.92
N GLY A 506 -22.92 15.36 31.86
CA GLY A 506 -22.17 15.86 30.71
C GLY A 506 -23.09 16.49 29.66
N LEU A 507 -24.26 15.90 29.42
CA LEU A 507 -25.28 16.44 28.51
C LEU A 507 -25.83 17.80 28.96
N GLU A 508 -25.92 18.02 30.28
CA GLU A 508 -26.34 19.30 30.88
C GLU A 508 -25.30 20.43 30.74
N SER A 509 -24.10 20.12 30.24
CA SER A 509 -23.06 21.12 30.07
C SER A 509 -23.40 22.09 28.93
N PRO A 510 -23.22 23.42 29.11
CA PRO A 510 -23.41 24.38 28.02
C PRO A 510 -22.41 24.20 26.86
N HIS A 511 -21.34 23.43 27.08
CA HIS A 511 -20.35 23.11 26.05
C HIS A 511 -20.65 21.80 25.31
N CYS A 512 -21.66 21.03 25.74
CA CYS A 512 -22.01 19.78 25.10
C CYS A 512 -22.56 20.03 23.69
N ARG A 513 -21.96 19.39 22.67
CA ARG A 513 -22.38 19.52 21.26
C ARG A 513 -23.01 18.23 20.71
N LEU A 514 -23.32 17.29 21.59
CA LEU A 514 -23.79 15.97 21.20
C LEU A 514 -25.20 16.06 20.60
N GLU A 515 -25.34 15.60 19.37
CA GLU A 515 -26.58 15.56 18.59
C GLU A 515 -27.20 14.16 18.58
N THR A 516 -26.37 13.11 18.62
CA THR A 516 -26.83 11.72 18.60
C THR A 516 -26.21 10.94 19.75
N LEU A 517 -27.06 10.31 20.56
CA LEU A 517 -26.67 9.38 21.61
C LEU A 517 -27.40 8.04 21.41
N LYS A 518 -26.62 6.95 21.27
CA LYS A 518 -27.17 5.60 21.19
C LYS A 518 -26.75 4.77 22.39
N LEU A 519 -27.75 4.28 23.12
CA LEU A 519 -27.64 3.45 24.32
C LEU A 519 -28.48 2.18 24.18
N ARG A 520 -28.65 1.68 22.95
CA ARG A 520 -29.44 0.47 22.68
C ARG A 520 -28.83 -0.72 23.41
N GLY A 521 -29.62 -1.48 24.17
CA GLY A 521 -29.14 -2.71 24.82
C GLY A 521 -28.05 -2.50 25.88
N CYS A 522 -28.18 -1.44 26.70
CA CYS A 522 -27.25 -1.06 27.77
C CYS A 522 -27.73 -1.49 29.18
N SER A 523 -28.77 -2.32 29.27
CA SER A 523 -29.40 -2.77 30.51
C SER A 523 -30.02 -1.62 31.32
N LEU A 524 -30.70 -0.69 30.64
CA LEU A 524 -31.34 0.46 31.26
C LEU A 524 -32.76 0.13 31.76
N SER A 525 -33.18 0.81 32.83
CA SER A 525 -34.53 0.74 33.40
C SER A 525 -35.28 2.07 33.28
N GLU A 526 -36.48 2.17 33.89
CA GLU A 526 -37.24 3.43 33.99
C GLU A 526 -36.45 4.55 34.70
N ILE A 527 -35.49 4.21 35.55
CA ILE A 527 -34.65 5.18 36.26
C ILE A 527 -33.82 6.00 35.26
N SER A 528 -33.23 5.35 34.25
CA SER A 528 -32.51 6.04 33.17
C SER A 528 -33.40 7.01 32.40
N CYS A 529 -34.68 6.68 32.20
CA CYS A 529 -35.63 7.56 31.53
C CYS A 529 -35.80 8.86 32.32
N SER A 530 -35.92 8.76 33.64
CA SER A 530 -36.04 9.93 34.53
C SER A 530 -34.81 10.84 34.47
N TYR A 531 -33.61 10.27 34.50
CA TYR A 531 -32.37 11.05 34.36
C TYR A 531 -32.29 11.77 33.01
N LEU A 532 -32.54 11.05 31.92
CA LEU A 532 -32.49 11.60 30.56
C LEU A 532 -33.54 12.71 30.37
N VAL A 533 -34.76 12.53 30.88
CA VAL A 533 -35.80 13.58 30.84
C VAL A 533 -35.33 14.85 31.58
N SER A 534 -34.71 14.70 32.74
CA SER A 534 -34.15 15.85 33.48
C SER A 534 -33.08 16.58 32.66
N SER A 535 -32.11 15.85 32.12
CA SER A 535 -31.01 16.46 31.35
C SER A 535 -31.47 17.06 30.04
N LEU A 536 -32.47 16.47 29.36
CA LEU A 536 -32.99 17.01 28.11
C LEU A 536 -33.83 18.28 28.27
N LYS A 537 -34.34 18.56 29.47
CA LYS A 537 -34.95 19.85 29.81
C LYS A 537 -33.92 20.96 30.07
N SER A 538 -32.63 20.62 30.21
CA SER A 538 -31.59 21.62 30.37
C SER A 538 -31.42 22.46 29.08
N ASN A 539 -31.09 23.74 29.24
CA ASN A 539 -30.90 24.68 28.13
C ASN A 539 -29.45 25.23 28.19
N PRO A 540 -28.62 25.02 27.16
CA PRO A 540 -28.95 24.40 25.86
C PRO A 540 -28.82 22.87 25.85
N SER A 541 -29.85 22.19 25.34
CA SER A 541 -29.73 20.82 24.84
C SER A 541 -29.55 20.83 23.32
N HIS A 542 -28.53 20.11 22.84
CA HIS A 542 -28.24 19.94 21.41
C HIS A 542 -28.65 18.57 20.87
N LEU A 543 -29.14 17.67 21.74
CA LEU A 543 -29.47 16.31 21.35
C LEU A 543 -30.69 16.30 20.43
N ARG A 544 -30.55 15.66 19.27
CA ARG A 544 -31.56 15.48 18.23
C ARG A 544 -32.01 14.02 18.09
N GLU A 545 -31.10 13.09 18.31
CA GLU A 545 -31.38 11.66 18.18
C GLU A 545 -31.00 10.91 19.47
N LEU A 546 -31.97 10.17 20.02
CA LEU A 546 -31.77 9.30 21.18
C LEU A 546 -32.29 7.89 20.89
N ASP A 547 -31.41 6.90 20.94
CA ASP A 547 -31.77 5.48 20.78
C ASP A 547 -31.57 4.72 22.10
N LEU A 548 -32.67 4.34 22.73
CA LEU A 548 -32.75 3.52 23.94
C LEU A 548 -33.37 2.14 23.66
N SER A 549 -33.51 1.73 22.40
CA SER A 549 -34.15 0.47 22.04
C SER A 549 -33.48 -0.75 22.70
N GLY A 550 -34.23 -1.84 22.90
CA GLY A 550 -33.67 -3.06 23.48
C GLY A 550 -33.20 -2.94 24.94
N ASN A 551 -33.71 -1.96 25.69
CA ASN A 551 -33.58 -1.85 27.14
C ASN A 551 -34.91 -2.21 27.84
N TYR A 552 -34.86 -2.42 29.16
CA TYR A 552 -36.03 -2.79 29.97
C TYR A 552 -36.65 -1.55 30.62
N LEU A 553 -37.08 -0.59 29.79
CA LEU A 553 -37.50 0.75 30.24
C LEU A 553 -38.83 0.79 31.00
N GLN A 554 -39.64 -0.27 30.88
CA GLN A 554 -41.05 -0.34 31.32
C GLN A 554 -41.95 0.73 30.66
N ASP A 555 -43.26 0.50 30.68
CA ASP A 555 -44.23 1.42 30.07
C ASP A 555 -44.24 2.80 30.77
N SER A 556 -43.99 2.83 32.08
CA SER A 556 -43.82 4.04 32.88
C SER A 556 -42.65 4.90 32.39
N GLY A 557 -41.47 4.31 32.18
CA GLY A 557 -40.29 4.99 31.66
C GLY A 557 -40.49 5.52 30.24
N VAL A 558 -41.11 4.71 29.36
CA VAL A 558 -41.44 5.14 27.98
C VAL A 558 -42.44 6.30 27.99
N LYS A 559 -43.42 6.28 28.89
CA LYS A 559 -44.38 7.37 29.06
C LYS A 559 -43.69 8.67 29.50
N LEU A 560 -42.74 8.63 30.43
CA LEU A 560 -41.94 9.80 30.84
C LEU A 560 -41.22 10.46 29.66
N LEU A 561 -40.57 9.65 28.81
CA LEU A 561 -39.88 10.14 27.61
C LEU A 561 -40.86 10.66 26.55
N SER A 562 -42.05 10.06 26.44
CA SER A 562 -43.10 10.51 25.52
C SER A 562 -43.75 11.82 25.96
N ASP A 563 -43.91 12.04 27.26
CA ASP A 563 -44.44 13.30 27.80
C ASP A 563 -43.43 14.46 27.65
N LEU A 564 -42.12 14.18 27.60
CA LEU A 564 -41.10 15.17 27.27
C LEU A 564 -41.31 15.80 25.88
N VAL A 565 -41.88 15.06 24.91
CA VAL A 565 -42.23 15.57 23.56
C VAL A 565 -43.17 16.77 23.63
N LYS A 566 -43.98 16.87 24.68
CA LYS A 566 -44.92 17.99 24.89
C LYS A 566 -44.27 19.21 25.53
N SER A 567 -42.98 19.13 25.90
CA SER A 567 -42.25 20.23 26.55
C SER A 567 -41.86 21.30 25.52
N PRO A 568 -41.96 22.60 25.82
CA PRO A 568 -41.53 23.66 24.91
C PRO A 568 -40.01 23.62 24.62
N ASP A 569 -39.23 23.04 25.53
CA ASP A 569 -37.78 22.85 25.39
C ASP A 569 -37.39 21.56 24.64
N TYR A 570 -38.36 20.82 24.09
CA TYR A 570 -38.11 19.58 23.35
C TYR A 570 -37.40 19.85 22.03
N ARG A 571 -36.31 19.11 21.77
CA ARG A 571 -35.47 19.29 20.58
C ARG A 571 -35.13 17.99 19.83
N LEU A 572 -35.58 16.83 20.34
CA LEU A 572 -35.30 15.55 19.68
C LEU A 572 -36.12 15.41 18.40
N ASP A 573 -35.46 15.12 17.30
CA ASP A 573 -36.08 14.77 16.01
C ASP A 573 -36.41 13.26 15.95
N THR A 574 -35.69 12.44 16.72
CA THR A 574 -35.91 10.99 16.74
C THR A 574 -35.65 10.42 18.13
N LEU A 575 -36.64 9.71 18.67
CA LEU A 575 -36.56 8.93 19.88
C LEU A 575 -36.93 7.47 19.59
N LYS A 576 -36.06 6.52 19.93
CA LYS A 576 -36.32 5.08 19.80
C LYS A 576 -36.30 4.41 21.17
N THR A 577 -37.40 3.77 21.57
CA THR A 577 -37.54 3.11 22.88
C THR A 577 -37.91 1.63 22.80
N GLN A 578 -38.48 1.17 21.68
CA GLN A 578 -38.91 -0.22 21.49
C GLN A 578 -38.01 -1.00 20.51
N THR A 579 -38.13 -2.33 20.53
CA THR A 579 -37.30 -3.26 19.73
C THR A 579 -37.78 -3.47 18.28
N THR A 580 -38.86 -2.82 17.86
CA THR A 580 -39.41 -2.88 16.50
C THR A 580 -39.47 -1.49 15.86
N ASP A 581 -39.47 -1.47 14.53
CA ASP A 581 -39.21 -0.34 13.62
C ASP A 581 -40.26 0.81 13.62
N ASP A 582 -40.93 1.04 14.75
CA ASP A 582 -41.82 2.19 14.93
C ASP A 582 -40.96 3.42 15.26
N THR A 583 -40.40 3.98 14.19
CA THR A 583 -39.77 5.30 14.25
C THR A 583 -40.88 6.31 14.52
N LEU A 584 -40.93 6.92 15.71
CA LEU A 584 -41.71 8.13 15.93
C LEU A 584 -41.09 9.27 15.09
N LYS A 585 -41.37 9.29 13.79
CA LYS A 585 -41.20 10.49 12.95
C LYS A 585 -42.42 11.36 13.19
N MET A 586 -42.33 12.28 14.13
CA MET A 586 -43.40 13.24 14.40
C MET A 586 -43.11 14.52 13.60
N GLN A 587 -43.95 14.80 12.60
CA GLN A 587 -43.90 16.05 11.84
C GLN A 587 -44.14 17.23 12.79
N SER A 588 -43.33 18.28 12.63
CA SER A 588 -43.56 19.59 13.23
C SER A 588 -44.92 20.15 12.76
N PRO A 589 -45.78 20.66 13.66
CA PRO A 589 -46.93 21.45 13.24
C PRO A 589 -46.41 22.85 12.88
N ASP A 590 -46.41 23.20 11.60
CA ASP A 590 -46.32 24.62 11.23
C ASP A 590 -47.29 24.95 10.07
N ASP A 591 -47.90 26.11 10.23
CA ASP A 591 -48.54 26.96 9.24
C ASP A 591 -49.64 26.38 8.33
N SER A 592 -50.89 26.64 8.74
CA SER A 592 -51.96 27.01 7.80
C SER A 592 -52.83 28.13 8.36
N LEU A 593 -52.27 29.34 8.34
CA LEU A 593 -53.05 30.56 8.13
C LEU A 593 -53.31 30.72 6.62
N GLY A 594 -54.58 30.66 6.21
CA GLY A 594 -55.09 31.46 5.10
C GLY A 594 -55.54 30.74 3.81
N ARG A 595 -56.77 31.11 3.40
CA ARG A 595 -57.54 30.87 2.16
C ARG A 595 -58.46 29.64 2.23
N GLU A 596 -59.79 29.76 2.16
CA GLU A 596 -60.73 30.83 1.77
C GLU A 596 -61.79 31.10 2.83
#